data_AF-A0A1F3A0L5-F1
#
_entry.id   AF-A0A1F3A0L5-F1
#
_cell.length_a   1.000
_cell.length_b   1.000
_cell.length_c   1.000
_cell.angle_alpha   90.00
_cell.angle_beta   90.00
_cell.angle_gamma   90.00
#
_symmetry.space_group_name_H-M   'P 1'
#
loop_
_entity.id
_entity.type
_entity.pdbx_description
1 polymer ?
#
loop_
_entity_poly.entity_id
_entity_poly.type
_entity_poly.pdbx_seq_one_letter_code
_entity_poly.pdbx_strand_id
1 'polypeptide(L)'
;MTVSSDRFLRRTFWGNAAFSVISGAGLAAFAGPFARAATDAPVSVLGLDLALLFELLGVGVVAFGALCAWIASRPELPRGLARLIFAADLAWVAGSVLVLALPAAWTTAGIAGIVVLALIVADLAILEYLGLRKMSAAN
;
A
#
# COMPACT_ATOMS: atom_id res chain seq x y z
N MET A 1 -3.29 27.36 -7.06
CA MET A 1 -3.77 25.96 -7.19
C MET A 1 -4.73 25.84 -8.37
N THR A 2 -4.40 25.07 -9.40
CA THR A 2 -5.35 24.79 -10.49
C THR A 2 -6.31 23.68 -10.07
N VAL A 3 -7.62 23.87 -10.25
CA VAL A 3 -8.70 22.91 -9.89
C VAL A 3 -8.47 21.50 -10.46
N SER A 4 -7.78 21.40 -11.61
CA SER A 4 -7.47 20.13 -12.27
C SER A 4 -6.47 19.25 -11.47
N SER A 5 -5.38 19.84 -10.98
CA SER A 5 -4.33 19.11 -10.24
C SER A 5 -4.82 18.59 -8.89
N ASP A 6 -5.64 19.39 -8.20
CA ASP A 6 -6.28 18.98 -6.94
C ASP A 6 -7.24 17.81 -7.16
N ARG A 7 -8.11 17.89 -8.19
CA ARG A 7 -9.03 16.80 -8.55
C ARG A 7 -8.31 15.52 -8.95
N PHE A 8 -7.18 15.63 -9.65
CA PHE A 8 -6.36 14.47 -10.03
C PHE A 8 -5.80 13.76 -8.81
N LEU A 9 -5.11 14.48 -7.91
CA LEU A 9 -4.52 13.88 -6.71
C LEU A 9 -5.58 13.27 -5.79
N ARG A 10 -6.75 13.92 -5.65
CA ARG A 10 -7.90 13.37 -4.91
C ARG A 10 -8.39 12.04 -5.48
N ARG A 11 -8.47 11.92 -6.81
CA ARG A 11 -8.87 10.67 -7.46
C ARG A 11 -7.84 9.57 -7.21
N THR A 12 -6.55 9.91 -7.25
CA THR A 12 -5.48 8.97 -6.90
C THR A 12 -5.63 8.47 -5.46
N PHE A 13 -5.87 9.36 -4.50
CA PHE A 13 -6.08 8.96 -3.10
C PHE A 13 -7.34 8.13 -2.88
N TRP A 14 -8.42 8.37 -3.63
CA TRP A 14 -9.58 7.48 -3.62
C TRP A 14 -9.27 6.11 -4.20
N GLY A 15 -8.47 6.05 -5.28
CA GLY A 15 -7.99 4.80 -5.85
C GLY A 15 -7.13 4.02 -4.85
N ASN A 16 -6.18 4.69 -4.20
CA ASN A 16 -5.33 4.12 -3.16
C ASN A 16 -6.16 3.64 -1.96
N ALA A 17 -7.12 4.44 -1.51
CA ALA A 17 -8.03 4.05 -0.44
C ALA A 17 -8.81 2.77 -0.77
N ALA A 18 -9.42 2.70 -1.94
CA ALA A 18 -10.19 1.53 -2.37
C ALA A 18 -9.28 0.30 -2.49
N PHE A 19 -8.13 0.43 -3.14
CA PHE A 19 -7.18 -0.66 -3.28
C PHE A 19 -6.69 -1.17 -1.93
N SER A 20 -6.26 -0.27 -1.04
CA SER A 20 -5.77 -0.60 0.30
C SER A 20 -6.85 -1.27 1.15
N VAL A 21 -8.08 -0.74 1.17
CA VAL A 21 -9.17 -1.38 1.93
C VAL A 21 -9.49 -2.77 1.39
N ILE A 22 -9.63 -2.95 0.08
CA ILE A 22 -9.99 -4.24 -0.51
C ILE A 22 -8.86 -5.26 -0.32
N SER A 23 -7.62 -4.89 -0.67
CA SER A 23 -6.47 -5.78 -0.56
C SER A 23 -6.13 -6.11 0.89
N GLY A 24 -6.16 -5.12 1.79
CA GLY A 24 -5.91 -5.32 3.21
C GLY A 24 -6.99 -6.17 3.88
N ALA A 25 -8.27 -5.93 3.58
CA ALA A 25 -9.36 -6.76 4.10
C ALA A 25 -9.26 -8.20 3.58
N GLY A 26 -8.92 -8.38 2.30
CA GLY A 26 -8.66 -9.69 1.73
C GLY A 26 -7.47 -10.38 2.41
N LEU A 27 -6.36 -9.68 2.60
CA LEU A 27 -5.18 -10.21 3.27
C LEU A 27 -5.50 -10.64 4.71
N ALA A 28 -6.26 -9.83 5.45
CA ALA A 28 -6.65 -10.15 6.82
C ALA A 28 -7.62 -11.33 6.90
N ALA A 29 -8.68 -11.32 6.08
CA ALA A 29 -9.71 -12.37 6.09
C ALA A 29 -9.16 -13.73 5.63
N PHE A 30 -8.16 -13.74 4.74
CA PHE A 30 -7.59 -14.95 4.15
C PHE A 30 -6.11 -15.16 4.52
N ALA A 31 -5.68 -14.62 5.66
CA ALA A 31 -4.28 -14.62 6.08
C ALA A 31 -3.68 -16.04 6.18
N GLY A 32 -4.42 -16.98 6.77
CA GLY A 32 -4.01 -18.39 6.89
C GLY A 32 -3.78 -19.07 5.53
N PRO A 33 -4.77 -19.08 4.62
CA PRO A 33 -4.59 -19.57 3.26
C PRO A 33 -3.43 -18.89 2.51
N PHE A 34 -3.29 -17.56 2.61
CA PHE A 34 -2.21 -16.84 1.94
C PHE A 34 -0.83 -17.18 2.50
N ALA A 35 -0.69 -17.32 3.83
CA ALA A 35 0.58 -17.72 4.44
C ALA A 35 1.03 -19.11 3.95
N ARG A 36 0.10 -20.08 3.86
CA ARG A 36 0.40 -21.42 3.33
C ARG A 36 0.75 -21.41 1.84
N ALA A 37 0.11 -20.54 1.07
CA ALA A 37 0.41 -20.39 -0.35
C ALA A 37 1.71 -19.64 -0.60
N ALA A 38 2.12 -18.75 0.31
CA ALA A 38 3.27 -17.87 0.12
C ALA A 38 4.61 -18.54 0.38
N THR A 39 4.68 -19.55 1.27
CA THR A 39 5.93 -20.18 1.68
C THR A 39 5.84 -21.71 1.75
N ASP A 40 6.87 -22.41 1.30
CA ASP A 40 6.93 -23.89 1.32
C ASP A 40 7.11 -24.47 2.74
N ALA A 41 7.53 -23.65 3.70
CA ALA A 41 7.72 -24.03 5.09
C ALA A 41 7.13 -22.97 6.03
N PRO A 42 6.77 -23.32 7.28
CA PRO A 42 6.33 -22.34 8.27
C PRO A 42 7.42 -21.28 8.50
N VAL A 43 7.06 -20.01 8.30
CA VAL A 43 7.92 -18.87 8.59
C VAL A 43 7.41 -18.15 9.83
N SER A 44 8.33 -17.77 10.71
CA SER A 44 8.05 -16.85 11.81
C SER A 44 9.00 -15.66 11.75
N VAL A 45 8.49 -14.48 12.07
CA VAL A 45 9.27 -13.24 12.11
C VAL A 45 9.04 -12.60 13.47
N LEU A 46 10.12 -12.34 14.20
CA LEU A 46 10.07 -11.80 15.57
C LEU A 46 9.19 -12.62 16.53
N GLY A 47 9.10 -13.94 16.31
CA GLY A 47 8.28 -14.85 17.12
C GLY A 47 6.79 -14.88 16.75
N LEU A 48 6.37 -14.16 15.72
CA LEU A 48 5.00 -14.19 15.19
C LEU A 48 4.92 -15.12 13.99
N ASP A 49 3.85 -15.92 13.91
CA ASP A 49 3.59 -16.73 12.74
C ASP A 49 3.19 -15.86 11.54
N LEU A 50 3.48 -16.36 10.32
CA LEU A 50 3.24 -15.61 9.09
C LEU A 50 1.75 -15.27 8.87
N ALA A 51 0.82 -16.11 9.32
CA ALA A 51 -0.61 -15.83 9.16
C ALA A 51 -1.03 -14.66 10.05
N LEU A 52 -0.61 -14.63 11.30
CA LEU A 52 -0.84 -13.51 12.20
C LEU A 52 -0.18 -12.22 11.67
N LEU A 53 1.03 -12.32 11.11
CA LEU A 53 1.69 -11.18 10.47
C LEU A 53 0.88 -10.65 9.29
N PHE A 54 0.37 -11.52 8.42
CA PHE A 54 -0.50 -11.12 7.30
C PHE A 54 -1.82 -10.52 7.78
N GLU A 55 -2.40 -11.05 8.86
CA GLU A 55 -3.61 -10.51 9.46
C GLU A 55 -3.40 -9.09 9.97
N LEU A 56 -2.38 -8.88 10.80
CA LEU A 56 -2.03 -7.57 11.34
C LEU A 56 -1.66 -6.58 10.23
N LEU A 57 -0.92 -7.04 9.22
CA LEU A 57 -0.57 -6.24 8.06
C LEU A 57 -1.82 -5.83 7.28
N GLY A 58 -2.75 -6.76 7.03
CA GLY A 58 -4.02 -6.50 6.36
C GLY A 58 -4.87 -5.47 7.09
N VAL A 59 -4.99 -5.58 8.42
CA VAL A 59 -5.67 -4.58 9.25
C VAL A 59 -4.99 -3.21 9.16
N GLY A 60 -3.65 -3.17 9.20
CA GLY A 60 -2.87 -1.96 9.03
C GLY A 60 -3.10 -1.29 7.66
N VAL A 61 -3.16 -2.07 6.59
CA VAL A 61 -3.42 -1.58 5.23
C VAL A 61 -4.86 -1.07 5.11
N VAL A 62 -5.85 -1.72 5.74
CA VAL A 62 -7.22 -1.20 5.80
C VAL A 62 -7.27 0.16 6.51
N ALA A 63 -6.58 0.29 7.63
CA ALA A 63 -6.49 1.56 8.36
C ALA A 63 -5.82 2.66 7.52
N PHE A 64 -4.76 2.31 6.76
CA PHE A 64 -4.12 3.22 5.81
C PHE A 64 -5.08 3.64 4.68
N GLY A 65 -5.85 2.70 4.12
CA GLY A 65 -6.86 3.01 3.12
C GLY A 65 -7.95 3.95 3.64
N ALA A 66 -8.40 3.77 4.88
CA ALA A 66 -9.33 4.67 5.54
C ALA A 66 -8.73 6.08 5.74
N LEU A 67 -7.45 6.18 6.10
CA LEU A 67 -6.73 7.45 6.18
C LEU A 67 -6.67 8.15 4.81
N CYS A 68 -6.41 7.41 3.73
CA CYS A 68 -6.40 7.96 2.37
C CYS A 68 -7.78 8.51 1.97
N ALA A 69 -8.86 7.76 2.22
CA ALA A 69 -10.23 8.21 1.95
C ALA A 69 -10.57 9.47 2.75
N TRP A 70 -10.20 9.50 4.03
CA TRP A 70 -10.41 10.64 4.90
C TRP A 70 -9.69 11.90 4.39
N ILE A 71 -8.41 11.79 3.99
CA ILE A 71 -7.65 12.89 3.38
C ILE A 71 -8.31 13.35 2.07
N ALA A 72 -8.69 12.40 1.21
CA ALA A 72 -9.34 12.71 -0.07
C ALA A 72 -10.70 13.41 0.07
N SER A 73 -11.39 13.20 1.20
CA SER A 73 -12.69 13.83 1.51
C SER A 73 -12.60 15.26 2.06
N ARG A 74 -11.39 15.75 2.41
CA ARG A 74 -11.25 17.08 3.04
C ARG A 74 -11.55 18.22 2.06
N PRO A 75 -12.21 19.33 2.47
CA PRO A 75 -12.50 20.45 1.57
C PRO A 75 -11.26 21.00 0.87
N GLU A 76 -10.15 21.09 1.59
CA GLU A 76 -8.83 21.44 1.08
C GLU A 76 -7.88 20.26 1.33
N LEU A 77 -7.03 19.94 0.35
CA LEU A 77 -6.11 18.82 0.46
C LEU A 77 -4.87 19.22 1.30
N PRO A 78 -4.68 18.65 2.50
CA PRO A 78 -3.55 19.00 3.35
C PRO A 78 -2.24 18.47 2.75
N ARG A 79 -1.42 19.38 2.22
CA ARG A 79 -0.18 19.04 1.49
C ARG A 79 0.81 18.19 2.29
N GLY A 80 0.92 18.43 3.60
CA GLY A 80 1.77 17.64 4.48
C GLY A 80 1.35 16.16 4.54
N LEU A 81 0.04 15.92 4.70
CA LEU A 81 -0.50 14.57 4.73
C LEU A 81 -0.48 13.90 3.35
N ALA A 82 -0.67 14.68 2.28
CA ALA A 82 -0.53 14.17 0.92
C ALA A 82 0.90 13.64 0.63
N ARG A 83 1.93 14.33 1.14
CA ARG A 83 3.32 13.86 1.07
C ARG A 83 3.58 12.65 1.97
N LEU A 84 2.88 12.57 3.11
CA LEU A 84 2.99 11.43 4.01
C LEU A 84 2.44 10.15 3.38
N ILE A 85 1.27 10.20 2.72
CA ILE A 85 0.72 9.07 1.95
C ILE A 85 1.73 8.60 0.92
N PHE A 86 2.22 9.53 0.08
CA PHE A 86 3.22 9.22 -0.94
C PHE A 86 4.49 8.58 -0.36
N ALA A 87 4.99 9.09 0.77
CA ALA A 87 6.16 8.51 1.43
C ALA A 87 5.86 7.10 1.99
N ALA A 88 4.67 6.85 2.50
CA ALA A 88 4.25 5.55 2.99
C ALA A 88 4.13 4.53 1.85
N ASP A 89 3.56 4.90 0.71
CA ASP A 89 3.50 4.03 -0.47
C ASP A 89 4.89 3.69 -1.00
N LEU A 90 5.79 4.69 -1.05
CA LEU A 90 7.17 4.46 -1.45
C LEU A 90 7.89 3.51 -0.48
N ALA A 91 7.66 3.68 0.82
CA ALA A 91 8.19 2.80 1.85
C ALA A 91 7.63 1.38 1.72
N TRP A 92 6.36 1.22 1.34
CA TRP A 92 5.75 -0.09 1.08
C TRP A 92 6.41 -0.81 -0.09
N VAL A 93 6.63 -0.10 -1.20
CA VAL A 93 7.31 -0.65 -2.39
C VAL A 93 8.74 -1.07 -2.04
N ALA A 94 9.49 -0.20 -1.36
CA ALA A 94 10.85 -0.51 -0.91
C ALA A 94 10.86 -1.71 0.06
N GLY A 95 9.94 -1.75 1.02
CA GLY A 95 9.77 -2.86 1.95
C GLY A 95 9.47 -4.18 1.24
N SER A 96 8.64 -4.16 0.20
CA SER A 96 8.33 -5.35 -0.61
C SER A 96 9.58 -5.90 -1.31
N VAL A 97 10.44 -5.03 -1.85
CA VAL A 97 11.73 -5.44 -2.44
C VAL A 97 12.65 -6.05 -1.37
N LEU A 98 12.72 -5.43 -0.19
CA LEU A 98 13.53 -5.96 0.92
C LEU A 98 13.04 -7.33 1.40
N VAL A 99 11.72 -7.53 1.48
CA VAL A 99 11.11 -8.82 1.86
C VAL A 99 11.50 -9.92 0.86
N LEU A 100 11.48 -9.63 -0.44
CA LEU A 100 11.90 -10.58 -1.47
C LEU A 100 13.41 -10.87 -1.45
N ALA A 101 14.22 -9.93 -0.95
CA ALA A 101 15.66 -10.12 -0.79
C ALA A 101 16.02 -10.98 0.45
N LEU A 102 15.07 -11.23 1.36
CA LEU A 102 15.31 -12.10 2.52
C LEU A 102 15.43 -13.56 2.08
N PRO A 103 16.36 -14.33 2.68
CA PRO A 103 16.48 -15.77 2.43
C PRO A 103 15.32 -16.51 3.12
N ALA A 104 14.18 -16.60 2.45
CA ALA A 104 13.02 -17.37 2.90
C ALA A 104 12.59 -18.38 1.83
N ALA A 105 11.85 -19.40 2.26
CA ALA A 105 11.30 -20.44 1.38
C ALA A 105 10.05 -19.94 0.64
N TRP A 106 10.20 -18.85 -0.12
CA TRP A 106 9.10 -18.27 -0.90
C TRP A 106 8.68 -19.21 -2.03
N THR A 107 7.38 -19.43 -2.17
CA THR A 107 6.85 -20.10 -3.36
C THR A 107 6.79 -19.12 -4.53
N THR A 108 6.65 -19.64 -5.76
CA THR A 108 6.37 -18.82 -6.94
C THR A 108 5.11 -17.97 -6.77
N ALA A 109 4.07 -18.51 -6.12
CA ALA A 109 2.83 -17.78 -5.86
C ALA A 109 3.03 -16.65 -4.85
N GLY A 110 3.83 -16.87 -3.79
CA GLY A 110 4.19 -15.85 -2.82
C GLY A 110 4.95 -14.70 -3.46
N ILE A 111 5.97 -15.00 -4.27
CA ILE A 111 6.74 -14.00 -5.01
C ILE A 111 5.82 -13.21 -5.95
N ALA A 112 4.99 -13.90 -6.75
CA ALA A 112 4.08 -13.25 -7.66
C ALA A 112 3.08 -12.33 -6.94
N GLY A 113 2.53 -12.77 -5.80
CA GLY A 113 1.63 -11.96 -4.97
C GLY A 113 2.29 -10.68 -4.48
N ILE A 114 3.50 -10.78 -3.91
CA ILE A 114 4.26 -9.61 -3.43
C ILE A 114 4.57 -8.66 -4.58
N VAL A 115 5.07 -9.17 -5.72
CA VAL A 115 5.44 -8.36 -6.89
C VAL A 115 4.22 -7.64 -7.46
N VAL A 116 3.09 -8.33 -7.65
CA VAL A 116 1.88 -7.70 -8.21
C VAL A 116 1.37 -6.57 -7.31
N LEU A 117 1.29 -6.79 -5.99
CA LEU A 117 0.86 -5.74 -5.07
C LEU A 117 1.85 -4.58 -5.04
N ALA A 118 3.16 -4.85 -5.04
CA ALA A 118 4.19 -3.82 -5.08
C ALA A 118 4.11 -2.95 -6.35
N LEU A 119 3.85 -3.56 -7.52
CA LEU A 119 3.69 -2.81 -8.77
C LEU A 119 2.44 -1.92 -8.76
N ILE A 120 1.31 -2.42 -8.25
CA ILE A 120 0.10 -1.61 -8.14
C ILE A 120 0.32 -0.40 -7.22
N VAL A 121 0.97 -0.60 -6.06
CA VAL A 121 1.30 0.50 -5.15
C VAL A 121 2.33 1.45 -5.77
N ALA A 122 3.30 0.94 -6.54
CA ALA A 122 4.25 1.79 -7.27
C ALA A 122 3.55 2.68 -8.32
N ASP A 123 2.59 2.13 -9.07
CA ASP A 123 1.79 2.90 -10.02
C ASP A 123 0.99 4.00 -9.30
N LEU A 124 0.37 3.70 -8.15
CA LEU A 124 -0.31 4.69 -7.32
C LEU A 124 0.67 5.78 -6.85
N ALA A 125 1.82 5.41 -6.29
CA ALA A 125 2.84 6.35 -5.84
C ALA A 125 3.34 7.27 -6.97
N ILE A 126 3.49 6.76 -8.20
CA ILE A 126 3.84 7.55 -9.38
C ILE A 126 2.72 8.57 -9.68
N LEU A 127 1.46 8.15 -9.66
CA LEU A 127 0.32 9.07 -9.87
C LEU A 127 0.25 10.14 -8.77
N GLU A 128 0.52 9.79 -7.52
CA GLU A 128 0.58 10.73 -6.39
C GLU A 128 1.71 11.75 -6.57
N TYR A 129 2.91 11.28 -6.94
CA TYR A 129 4.05 12.13 -7.26
C TYR A 129 3.72 13.13 -8.37
N LEU A 130 3.10 12.66 -9.46
CA LEU A 130 2.68 13.52 -10.57
C LEU A 130 1.65 14.58 -10.12
N GLY A 131 0.72 14.21 -9.24
CA GLY A 131 -0.24 15.14 -8.63
C GLY A 131 0.45 16.21 -7.78
N LEU A 132 1.35 15.79 -6.87
CA LEU A 132 2.13 16.66 -5.99
C LEU A 132 3.05 17.61 -6.76
N ARG A 133 3.70 17.12 -7.82
CA ARG A 133 4.57 17.93 -8.68
C ARG A 133 3.79 19.02 -9.39
N LYS A 134 2.62 18.69 -9.95
CA LYS A 134 1.72 19.67 -10.59
C LYS A 134 1.19 20.72 -9.60
N MET A 135 0.98 20.35 -8.34
CA MET A 135 0.60 21.30 -7.29
C MET A 135 1.74 22.24 -6.89
N SER A 136 2.99 21.76 -6.92
CA SER A 136 4.15 22.56 -6.53
C SER A 136 4.56 23.56 -7.61
N ALA A 137 4.41 23.21 -8.88
CA ALA A 137 4.68 24.11 -10.02
C ALA A 137 3.61 25.20 -10.24
N ALA A 138 2.49 25.14 -9.53
CA ALA A 138 1.37 26.08 -9.63
C ALA A 138 1.24 27.03 -8.42
N ASN A 139 2.27 27.07 -7.55
CA ASN A 139 2.51 28.11 -6.56
C ASN A 139 3.78 28.86 -6.94
#